data_AF-A0A8J3KCS4-F1
#
_entry.id   AF-A0A8J3KCS4-F1
#
_cell.length_a   1.000
_cell.length_b   1.000
_cell.length_c   1.000
_cell.angle_alpha   90.00
_cell.angle_beta   90.00
_cell.angle_gamma   90.00
#
_symmetry.space_group_name_H-M   'P 1'
#
loop_
_entity.id
_entity.type
_entity.pdbx_description
1 polymer ?
#
loop_
_entity_poly.entity_id
_entity_poly.type
_entity_poly.pdbx_seq_one_letter_code
_entity_poly.pdbx_strand_id
1 'polypeptide(L)'
;MRGLRWKQCEQPVTALRRAAWHGYLAVIAGLAPALRDVSTPDEQVTAEFAALGAHLHVHAGLWGEDGLRLVAVAARADAMFVAGDRTGSMVLTRALARRLFILSRSTPTRSQGGEDRPRPSGAAG
;
A
#
# COMPACT_ATOMS: atom_id res chain seq x y z
N MET A 1 -36.01 -21.77 -5.69
CA MET A 1 -34.56 -21.87 -5.38
C MET A 1 -33.77 -22.03 -6.67
N ARG A 2 -33.14 -20.97 -7.17
CA ARG A 2 -32.02 -20.96 -8.14
C ARG A 2 -31.71 -19.52 -8.53
N GLY A 3 -30.44 -19.11 -8.50
CA GLY A 3 -29.95 -17.98 -9.31
C GLY A 3 -29.47 -16.72 -8.58
N LEU A 4 -28.62 -16.83 -7.56
CA LEU A 4 -27.83 -15.68 -7.06
C LEU A 4 -26.41 -16.13 -6.70
N ARG A 5 -25.54 -16.35 -7.70
CA ARG A 5 -24.13 -16.71 -7.43
C ARG A 5 -23.10 -16.12 -8.38
N TRP A 6 -23.34 -14.91 -8.88
CA TRP A 6 -22.43 -14.21 -9.82
C TRP A 6 -21.78 -12.92 -9.28
N LYS A 7 -22.07 -12.45 -8.05
CA LYS A 7 -21.52 -11.17 -7.53
C LYS A 7 -20.13 -11.25 -6.87
N GLN A 8 -19.42 -12.37 -6.97
CA GLN A 8 -18.16 -12.58 -6.23
C GLN A 8 -16.86 -12.38 -7.04
N CYS A 9 -16.91 -12.24 -8.36
CA CYS A 9 -15.69 -12.10 -9.16
C CYS A 9 -15.17 -10.65 -9.29
N GLU A 10 -15.94 -9.62 -8.92
CA GLU A 10 -15.50 -8.20 -8.96
C GLU A 10 -15.01 -7.65 -7.60
N GLN A 11 -15.13 -8.43 -6.53
CA GLN A 11 -14.90 -7.98 -5.16
C GLN A 11 -13.41 -7.74 -4.77
N PRO A 12 -12.42 -8.58 -5.15
CA PRO A 12 -11.07 -8.45 -4.60
C PRO A 12 -10.32 -7.21 -5.14
N VAL A 13 -10.53 -6.87 -6.42
CA VAL A 13 -9.94 -5.66 -7.03
C VAL A 13 -10.49 -4.39 -6.39
N THR A 14 -11.79 -4.40 -6.08
CA THR A 14 -12.46 -3.28 -5.43
C THR A 14 -11.98 -3.11 -3.98
N ALA A 15 -11.78 -4.22 -3.25
CA ALA A 15 -11.26 -4.21 -1.89
C ALA A 15 -9.81 -3.70 -1.83
N LEU A 16 -8.93 -4.16 -2.74
CA LEU A 16 -7.54 -3.73 -2.86
C LEU A 16 -7.42 -2.21 -3.01
N ARG A 17 -8.20 -1.67 -3.96
CA ARG A 17 -8.18 -0.25 -4.29
C ARG A 17 -8.74 0.59 -3.15
N ARG A 18 -9.80 0.11 -2.49
CA ARG A 18 -10.40 0.79 -1.35
C ARG A 18 -9.47 0.84 -0.15
N ALA A 19 -8.78 -0.26 0.17
CA ALA A 19 -7.78 -0.29 1.24
C ALA A 19 -6.65 0.70 0.97
N ALA A 20 -6.19 0.81 -0.28
CA ALA A 20 -5.14 1.75 -0.66
C ALA A 20 -5.62 3.20 -0.60
N TRP A 21 -6.87 3.46 -1.01
CA TRP A 21 -7.51 4.77 -0.90
C TRP A 21 -7.66 5.21 0.56
N HIS A 22 -8.13 4.32 1.45
CA HIS A 22 -8.25 4.62 2.88
C HIS A 22 -6.89 4.92 3.51
N GLY A 23 -5.86 4.14 3.19
CA GLY A 23 -4.50 4.41 3.64
C GLY A 23 -3.97 5.75 3.13
N TYR A 24 -4.23 6.08 1.86
CA TYR A 24 -3.90 7.38 1.29
C TYR A 24 -4.57 8.52 2.07
N LEU A 25 -5.87 8.40 2.36
CA LEU A 25 -6.61 9.41 3.14
C LEU A 25 -6.06 9.56 4.56
N ALA A 26 -5.76 8.46 5.25
CA ALA A 26 -5.14 8.51 6.58
C ALA A 26 -3.82 9.30 6.55
N VAL A 27 -3.02 9.10 5.51
CA VAL A 27 -1.78 9.87 5.34
C VAL A 27 -2.03 11.35 5.03
N ILE A 28 -2.86 11.67 4.03
CA ILE A 28 -2.97 13.06 3.56
C ILE A 28 -3.86 13.94 4.43
N ALA A 29 -4.86 13.38 5.11
CA ALA A 29 -5.81 14.12 5.91
C ALA A 29 -5.47 14.10 7.41
N GLY A 30 -4.77 13.07 7.90
CA GLY A 30 -4.35 12.97 9.30
C GLY A 30 -2.86 13.22 9.47
N LEU A 31 -2.05 12.26 9.03
CA LEU A 31 -0.63 12.19 9.38
C LEU A 31 0.21 13.33 8.79
N ALA A 32 0.01 13.69 7.53
CA ALA A 32 0.82 14.71 6.85
C ALA A 32 0.59 16.14 7.38
N PRO A 33 -0.66 16.58 7.71
CA PRO A 33 -0.90 17.79 8.47
C PRO A 33 -0.25 17.75 9.85
N ALA A 34 -0.48 16.67 10.62
CA ALA A 34 0.05 16.54 11.97
C ALA A 34 1.59 16.60 12.02
N LEU A 35 2.28 16.05 11.02
CA LEU A 35 3.74 16.16 10.89
C LEU A 35 4.25 17.59 10.67
N ARG A 36 3.44 18.49 10.10
CA ARG A 36 3.83 19.89 9.85
C ARG A 36 3.66 20.78 11.08
N ASP A 37 2.63 20.50 11.87
CA ASP A 37 2.20 21.40 12.94
C ASP A 37 2.92 21.14 14.27
N VAL A 38 3.67 20.04 14.36
CA VAL A 38 4.29 19.59 15.61
C VAL A 38 5.81 19.79 15.59
N SER A 39 6.31 20.52 16.60
CA SER A 39 7.71 20.88 16.80
C SER A 39 8.54 19.87 17.60
N THR A 40 7.91 18.94 18.33
CA THR A 40 8.56 17.84 19.08
C THR A 40 7.93 16.49 18.75
N PRO A 41 8.53 15.34 19.16
CA PRO A 41 7.81 14.06 19.14
C PRO A 41 6.49 14.21 19.89
N ASP A 42 5.42 13.80 19.24
CA ASP A 42 4.06 13.93 19.73
C ASP A 42 3.39 12.57 19.70
N GLU A 43 2.72 12.24 20.80
CA GLU A 43 2.10 10.94 21.01
C GLU A 43 0.96 10.69 20.02
N GLN A 44 0.22 11.74 19.63
CA GLN A 44 -0.84 11.63 18.64
C GLN A 44 -0.25 11.25 17.27
N VAL A 45 0.82 11.91 16.83
CA VAL A 45 1.48 11.56 15.55
C VAL A 45 2.01 10.12 15.58
N THR A 46 2.58 9.69 16.71
CA THR A 46 3.06 8.31 16.89
C THR A 46 1.91 7.30 16.84
N ALA A 47 0.76 7.62 17.44
CA ALA A 47 -0.45 6.80 17.37
C ALA A 47 -1.01 6.71 15.93
N GLU A 48 -0.99 7.81 15.18
CA GLU A 48 -1.38 7.83 13.76
C GLU A 48 -0.47 6.94 12.90
N PHE A 49 0.86 6.96 13.15
CA PHE A 49 1.79 6.04 12.51
C PHE A 49 1.48 4.58 12.85
N ALA A 50 1.19 4.27 14.11
CA ALA A 50 0.84 2.92 14.54
C ALA A 50 -0.47 2.43 13.89
N ALA A 51 -1.50 3.28 13.85
CA ALA A 51 -2.77 2.98 13.19
C ALA A 51 -2.59 2.73 11.69
N LEU A 52 -1.80 3.57 11.02
CA LEU A 52 -1.45 3.38 9.61
C LEU A 52 -0.65 2.09 9.39
N GLY A 53 0.34 1.82 10.24
CA GLY A 53 1.13 0.59 10.19
C GLY A 53 0.27 -0.65 10.31
N ALA A 54 -0.68 -0.67 11.26
CA ALA A 54 -1.63 -1.76 11.43
C ALA A 54 -2.54 -1.95 10.19
N HIS A 55 -3.09 -0.86 9.65
CA HIS A 55 -3.89 -0.89 8.42
C HIS A 55 -3.10 -1.47 7.25
N LEU A 56 -1.86 -1.00 7.05
CA LEU A 56 -0.98 -1.51 6.00
C LEU A 56 -0.64 -2.97 6.20
N HIS A 57 -0.39 -3.41 7.43
CA HIS A 57 -0.06 -4.79 7.74
C HIS A 57 -1.22 -5.74 7.44
N VAL A 58 -2.45 -5.39 7.87
CA VAL A 58 -3.67 -6.17 7.60
C VAL A 58 -3.91 -6.35 6.09
N HIS A 59 -3.56 -5.34 5.28
CA HIS A 59 -3.79 -5.36 3.84
C HIS A 59 -2.54 -5.71 3.01
N ALA A 60 -1.38 -5.93 3.63
CA ALA A 60 -0.12 -6.12 2.92
C ALA A 60 -0.17 -7.28 1.92
N GLY A 61 -0.76 -8.40 2.32
CA GLY A 61 -0.91 -9.58 1.46
C GLY A 61 -1.73 -9.32 0.19
N LEU A 62 -2.57 -8.28 0.18
CA LEU A 62 -3.39 -7.93 -0.99
C LEU A 62 -2.55 -7.25 -2.09
N TRP A 63 -1.50 -6.51 -1.72
CA TRP A 63 -0.63 -5.77 -2.65
C TRP A 63 0.65 -6.53 -3.03
N GLY A 64 0.82 -7.78 -2.59
CA GLY A 64 2.04 -8.55 -2.85
C GLY A 64 3.28 -7.88 -2.24
N GLU A 65 4.38 -7.81 -2.99
CA GLU A 65 5.63 -7.16 -2.52
C GLU A 65 5.43 -5.69 -2.13
N ASP A 66 4.51 -4.98 -2.79
CA ASP A 66 4.24 -3.59 -2.45
C ASP A 66 3.73 -3.46 -1.01
N GLY A 67 2.94 -4.42 -0.53
CA GLY A 67 2.38 -4.36 0.82
C GLY A 67 3.45 -4.36 1.91
N LEU A 68 4.41 -5.28 1.82
CA LEU A 68 5.53 -5.35 2.78
C LEU A 68 6.42 -4.10 2.71
N ARG A 69 6.65 -3.58 1.50
CA ARG A 69 7.41 -2.33 1.31
C ARG A 69 6.69 -1.14 1.96
N LEU A 70 5.37 -1.03 1.82
CA LEU A 70 4.58 0.03 2.46
C LEU A 70 4.68 -0.04 3.99
N VAL A 71 4.57 -1.24 4.59
CA VAL A 71 4.74 -1.44 6.03
C VAL A 71 6.13 -0.99 6.49
N ALA A 72 7.18 -1.41 5.78
CA ALA A 72 8.55 -1.03 6.12
C ALA A 72 8.78 0.48 6.01
N VAL A 73 8.24 1.12 4.97
CA VAL A 73 8.35 2.59 4.79
C VAL A 73 7.60 3.33 5.90
N ALA A 74 6.41 2.88 6.30
CA ALA A 74 5.66 3.47 7.40
C ALA A 74 6.41 3.36 8.73
N ALA A 75 6.94 2.16 9.06
CA ALA A 75 7.74 1.95 10.25
C ALA A 75 9.03 2.79 10.25
N ARG A 76 9.66 2.97 9.09
CA ARG A 76 10.86 3.82 8.98
C ARG A 76 10.53 5.31 9.14
N ALA A 77 9.41 5.77 8.60
CA ALA A 77 8.93 7.14 8.76
C ALA A 77 8.63 7.47 10.22
N ASP A 78 8.02 6.53 10.95
CA ASP A 78 7.78 6.62 12.39
C ASP A 78 9.10 6.68 13.18
N ALA A 79 10.01 5.73 12.92
CA ALA A 79 11.32 5.73 13.59
C ALA A 79 12.11 7.03 13.36
N MET A 80 12.04 7.61 12.15
CA MET A 80 12.63 8.93 11.86
C MET A 80 11.95 10.04 12.67
N PHE A 81 10.62 10.03 12.76
CA PHE A 81 9.86 11.01 13.55
C PHE A 81 10.23 10.97 15.04
N VAL A 82 10.28 9.77 15.62
CA VAL A 82 10.67 9.53 17.02
C VAL A 82 12.11 9.96 17.28
N ALA A 83 13.02 9.73 16.33
CA ALA A 83 14.40 10.20 16.40
C ALA A 83 14.57 11.72 16.17
N GLY A 84 13.49 12.44 15.86
CA GLY A 84 13.50 13.88 15.60
C GLY A 84 13.82 14.26 14.14
N ASP A 85 14.03 13.30 13.23
CA ASP A 85 14.22 13.55 11.80
C ASP A 85 12.87 13.79 11.09
N ARG A 86 12.38 15.03 11.22
CA ARG A 86 11.12 15.48 10.61
C ARG A 86 11.16 15.46 9.10
N THR A 87 12.27 15.92 8.52
CA THR A 87 12.41 16.02 7.07
C THR A 87 12.39 14.63 6.45
N GLY A 88 13.16 13.69 6.98
CA GLY A 88 13.15 12.29 6.54
C GLY A 88 11.77 11.65 6.69
N SER A 89 11.14 11.82 7.86
CA SER A 89 9.79 11.31 8.10
C SER A 89 8.74 11.87 7.12
N MET A 90 8.74 13.18 6.85
CA MET A 90 7.84 13.81 5.89
C MET A 90 8.09 13.32 4.45
N VAL A 91 9.35 13.13 4.05
CA VAL A 91 9.70 12.60 2.72
C VAL A 91 9.15 11.19 2.54
N LEU A 92 9.35 10.31 3.53
CA LEU A 92 8.84 8.94 3.47
C LEU A 92 7.31 8.89 3.53
N THR A 93 6.69 9.71 4.39
CA THR A 93 5.24 9.81 4.48
C THR A 93 4.62 10.26 3.15
N ARG A 94 5.23 11.24 2.46
CA ARG A 94 4.78 11.66 1.11
C ARG A 94 4.97 10.56 0.06
N ALA A 95 6.09 9.83 0.11
CA ALA A 95 6.34 8.71 -0.79
C ALA A 95 5.31 7.60 -0.59
N LEU A 96 4.96 7.31 0.67
CA LEU A 96 3.93 6.36 1.07
C LEU A 96 2.56 6.78 0.52
N ALA A 97 2.13 8.03 0.74
CA ALA A 97 0.89 8.56 0.16
C ALA A 97 0.86 8.42 -1.36
N ARG A 98 1.96 8.80 -2.05
CA ARG A 98 2.02 8.69 -3.51
C ARG A 98 1.85 7.24 -3.97
N ARG A 99 2.49 6.27 -3.31
CA ARG A 99 2.38 4.86 -3.67
C ARG A 99 0.97 4.32 -3.41
N LEU A 100 0.37 4.65 -2.27
CA LEU A 100 -1.01 4.28 -1.94
C LEU A 100 -2.02 4.87 -2.94
N PHE A 101 -1.83 6.12 -3.35
CA PHE A 101 -2.66 6.73 -4.39
C PHE A 101 -2.55 5.97 -5.71
N ILE A 102 -1.33 5.62 -6.14
CA ILE A 102 -1.14 4.80 -7.35
C ILE A 102 -1.88 3.47 -7.21
N LEU A 103 -1.68 2.73 -6.13
CA LEU A 103 -2.34 1.44 -5.88
C LEU A 103 -3.88 1.55 -5.85
N SER A 104 -4.42 2.66 -5.35
CA SER A 104 -5.88 2.90 -5.36
C SER A 104 -6.46 3.09 -6.77
N ARG A 105 -5.62 3.51 -7.73
CA ARG A 105 -6.02 3.76 -9.11
C ARG A 105 -5.59 2.67 -10.09
N SER A 106 -4.58 1.89 -9.73
CA SER A 106 -4.08 0.79 -10.55
C SER A 106 -5.11 -0.34 -10.68
N THR A 107 -5.29 -0.82 -11.90
CA THR A 107 -5.88 -2.14 -12.13
C THR A 107 -4.83 -3.20 -11.76
N PRO A 108 -5.19 -4.29 -11.07
CA PRO A 108 -4.27 -5.37 -10.81
C PRO A 108 -3.89 -5.96 -12.16
N THR A 109 -2.67 -5.66 -12.61
CA THR A 109 -2.08 -6.30 -13.77
C THR A 109 -1.97 -7.77 -13.41
N ARG A 110 -2.79 -8.58 -14.09
CA ARG A 110 -2.67 -10.03 -14.14
C ARG A 110 -1.20 -10.33 -14.33
N SER A 111 -0.58 -10.89 -13.29
CA SER A 111 0.83 -11.28 -13.32
C SER A 111 1.08 -12.02 -14.63
N GLN A 112 2.07 -11.55 -15.39
CA GLN A 112 2.59 -12.25 -16.56
C GLN A 112 3.03 -13.64 -16.10
N GLY A 113 2.14 -14.62 -16.22
CA GLY A 113 2.54 -16.01 -16.36
C GLY A 113 3.33 -16.07 -17.66
N GLY A 114 4.65 -16.21 -17.52
CA GLY A 114 5.52 -16.52 -18.64
C GLY A 114 4.94 -17.72 -19.37
N GLU A 115 4.37 -17.46 -20.53
CA GLU A 115 4.04 -18.46 -21.52
C GLU A 115 5.37 -19.02 -22.01
N ASP A 116 5.87 -20.00 -21.28
CA ASP A 116 6.99 -20.85 -21.67
C ASP A 116 6.48 -21.71 -22.84
N ARG A 117 6.46 -21.10 -24.01
CA ARG A 117 6.02 -21.72 -25.25
C ARG A 117 7.19 -22.60 -25.72
N PRO A 118 7.09 -23.95 -25.70
CA PRO A 118 8.18 -24.78 -26.19
C PRO A 118 8.35 -24.51 -27.69
N ARG A 119 9.58 -24.14 -28.08
CA ARG A 119 9.98 -24.04 -29.49
C ARG A 119 9.77 -25.41 -30.16
N PRO A 120 9.09 -25.50 -31.31
CA PRO A 120 9.10 -26.72 -32.10
C PRO A 120 10.53 -26.96 -32.60
N SER A 121 11.13 -28.05 -32.11
CA SER A 121 12.39 -28.59 -32.63
C SER A 121 12.19 -28.96 -34.09
N GLY A 122 12.99 -28.35 -34.97
CA GLY A 122 13.01 -28.69 -36.38
C GLY A 122 13.46 -30.13 -36.55
N ALA A 123 12.56 -30.98 -37.04
CA ALA A 123 12.93 -32.22 -37.70
C ALA A 123 13.36 -31.86 -39.12
N ALA A 124 14.68 -31.80 -39.34
CA ALA A 124 15.26 -31.94 -40.66
C ALA A 124 15.20 -33.41 -41.05
N GLY A 125 14.53 -33.70 -42.16
CA GLY A 125 14.50 -34.97 -42.86
C GLY A 125 14.34 -34.68 -44.34
#